data_AF-A0A7Y3FMP8-F1
#
_entry.id   AF-A0A7Y3FMP8-F1
#
_cell.length_a   1.000
_cell.length_b   1.000
_cell.length_c   1.000
_cell.angle_alpha   90.00
_cell.angle_beta   90.00
_cell.angle_gamma   90.00
#
_symmetry.space_group_name_H-M   'P 1'
#
loop_
_entity.id
_entity.type
_entity.pdbx_description
1 polymer ?
#
loop_
_entity_poly.entity_id
_entity_poly.type
_entity_poly.pdbx_seq_one_letter_code
_entity_poly.pdbx_strand_id
1 'polypeptide(L)'
;MLHELIESPGVREDVKLRGAVGVMALHGGLEAGTAEAAHEVATATGASLYSVVQPDDLAWHIPSIRYDPSHSHRLRQFLDHIAVAVSFHGFGRKELKETILVGGRNRRLATAIGEAIIHHSSLHVVTDPGSMPRGLKGMHPKNPVNLPKDGGVQLEMSAGARSPHHLSAVIVAVASVIAGEMTSSADRGGRLET
;
A
#
# COMPACT_ATOMS: atom_id res chain seq x y z
N MET A 1 15.76 -11.17 -8.37
CA MET A 1 14.50 -10.80 -9.06
C MET A 1 13.33 -11.17 -8.15
N LEU A 2 12.08 -10.81 -8.46
CA LEU A 2 10.96 -11.10 -7.55
C LEU A 2 10.80 -12.61 -7.29
N HIS A 3 10.88 -13.45 -8.33
CA HIS A 3 10.76 -14.91 -8.16
C HIS A 3 11.85 -15.46 -7.21
N GLU A 4 13.11 -15.05 -7.39
CA GLU A 4 14.22 -15.46 -6.50
C GLU A 4 13.99 -15.06 -5.04
N LEU A 5 13.39 -13.88 -4.80
CA LEU A 5 13.04 -13.44 -3.45
C LEU A 5 11.96 -14.33 -2.85
N ILE A 6 10.87 -14.60 -3.58
CA ILE A 6 9.75 -15.42 -3.09
C ILE A 6 10.18 -16.86 -2.83
N GLU A 7 11.14 -17.38 -3.61
CA GLU A 7 11.70 -18.73 -3.45
C GLU A 7 12.75 -18.82 -2.32
N SER A 8 13.17 -17.67 -1.76
CA SER A 8 14.16 -17.66 -0.68
C SER A 8 13.57 -18.26 0.62
N PRO A 9 14.33 -19.08 1.36
CA PRO A 9 13.86 -19.67 2.61
C PRO A 9 13.34 -18.64 3.60
N GLY A 10 12.19 -18.92 4.22
CA GLY A 10 11.56 -18.05 5.22
C GLY A 10 10.77 -16.86 4.64
N VAL A 11 10.90 -16.56 3.35
CA VAL A 11 10.07 -15.52 2.71
C VAL A 11 8.64 -16.03 2.56
N ARG A 12 7.67 -15.20 2.95
CA ARG A 12 6.24 -15.51 2.82
C ARG A 12 5.59 -14.58 1.81
N GLU A 13 4.88 -15.16 0.86
CA GLU A 13 4.02 -14.44 -0.08
C GLU A 13 2.55 -14.76 0.23
N ASP A 14 1.83 -13.77 0.75
CA ASP A 14 0.43 -13.90 1.15
C ASP A 14 -0.49 -13.21 0.14
N VAL A 15 -1.59 -13.88 -0.23
CA VAL A 15 -2.67 -13.31 -1.04
C VAL A 15 -4.03 -13.67 -0.43
N LYS A 16 -4.93 -12.69 -0.33
CA LYS A 16 -6.34 -12.91 0.05
C LYS A 16 -7.23 -12.07 -0.85
N LEU A 17 -8.04 -12.71 -1.69
CA LEU A 17 -8.93 -12.03 -2.62
C LEU A 17 -10.30 -11.83 -1.98
N ARG A 18 -10.80 -10.60 -1.97
CA ARG A 18 -12.09 -10.17 -1.40
C ARG A 18 -12.75 -9.09 -2.26
N GLY A 19 -12.93 -7.87 -1.76
CA GLY A 19 -13.48 -6.75 -2.53
C GLY A 19 -12.53 -6.22 -3.61
N ALA A 20 -13.03 -5.27 -4.41
CA ALA A 20 -12.31 -4.66 -5.52
C ALA A 20 -11.24 -3.62 -5.09
N VAL A 21 -11.17 -3.27 -3.81
CA VAL A 21 -10.05 -2.47 -3.26
C VAL A 21 -8.97 -3.43 -2.76
N GLY A 22 -7.74 -3.22 -3.21
CA GLY A 22 -6.57 -3.97 -2.76
C GLY A 22 -5.68 -3.17 -1.82
N VAL A 23 -5.13 -3.84 -0.82
CA VAL A 23 -4.08 -3.31 0.05
C VAL A 23 -2.84 -4.17 -0.15
N MET A 24 -1.66 -3.57 -0.22
CA MET A 24 -0.44 -4.32 -0.42
C MET A 24 0.77 -3.82 0.37
N ALA A 25 1.70 -4.73 0.66
CA ALA A 25 3.00 -4.43 1.25
C ALA A 25 4.07 -5.28 0.57
N LEU A 26 4.90 -4.65 -0.26
CA LEU A 26 5.91 -5.35 -1.06
C LEU A 26 7.17 -5.67 -0.25
N HIS A 27 7.42 -4.97 0.85
CA HIS A 27 8.68 -5.03 1.58
C HIS A 27 8.46 -5.37 3.07
N GLY A 28 7.51 -6.26 3.37
CA GLY A 28 7.27 -6.72 4.75
C GLY A 28 8.49 -7.35 5.40
N GLY A 29 8.63 -7.21 6.72
CA GLY A 29 9.83 -7.59 7.46
C GLY A 29 10.98 -6.59 7.26
N LEU A 30 11.39 -6.37 6.01
CA LEU A 30 12.42 -5.40 5.63
C LEU A 30 12.06 -3.96 6.04
N GLU A 31 10.82 -3.56 5.79
CA GLU A 31 10.23 -2.28 6.19
C GLU A 31 9.21 -2.54 7.30
N ALA A 32 9.71 -2.85 8.50
CA ALA A 32 8.90 -3.24 9.67
C ALA A 32 7.61 -2.41 9.86
N GLY A 33 6.48 -3.08 10.10
CA GLY A 33 5.17 -2.46 10.29
C GLY A 33 4.35 -2.28 9.01
N THR A 34 4.95 -2.39 7.81
CA THR A 34 4.22 -2.22 6.55
C THR A 34 3.27 -3.37 6.23
N ALA A 35 3.72 -4.62 6.43
CA ALA A 35 2.90 -5.79 6.20
C ALA A 35 1.80 -5.90 7.27
N GLU A 36 2.13 -5.62 8.52
CA GLU A 36 1.19 -5.58 9.64
C GLU A 36 0.07 -4.58 9.36
N ALA A 37 0.41 -3.35 8.98
CA ALA A 37 -0.59 -2.34 8.59
C ALA A 37 -1.45 -2.79 7.41
N ALA A 38 -0.85 -3.39 6.38
CA ALA A 38 -1.61 -3.90 5.23
C ALA A 38 -2.61 -5.00 5.63
N HIS A 39 -2.18 -5.95 6.47
CA HIS A 39 -3.05 -7.04 6.97
C HIS A 39 -4.16 -6.51 7.88
N GLU A 40 -3.88 -5.56 8.76
CA GLU A 40 -4.86 -4.96 9.66
C GLU A 40 -5.91 -4.17 8.89
N VAL A 41 -5.49 -3.30 7.96
CA VAL A 41 -6.42 -2.54 7.10
C VAL A 41 -7.28 -3.50 6.27
N ALA A 42 -6.68 -4.52 5.65
CA ALA A 42 -7.44 -5.49 4.86
C ALA A 42 -8.45 -6.29 5.71
N THR A 43 -8.11 -6.58 6.97
CA THR A 43 -9.01 -7.29 7.90
C THR A 43 -10.15 -6.40 8.37
N ALA A 44 -9.85 -5.16 8.77
CA ALA A 44 -10.84 -4.21 9.27
C ALA A 44 -11.87 -3.80 8.20
N THR A 45 -11.47 -3.81 6.94
CA THR A 45 -12.30 -3.30 5.84
C THR A 45 -12.89 -4.41 4.97
N GLY A 46 -12.29 -5.61 4.95
CA GLY A 46 -12.64 -6.64 3.98
C GLY A 46 -12.01 -6.44 2.59
N ALA A 47 -11.03 -5.54 2.46
CA ALA A 47 -10.25 -5.37 1.25
C ALA A 47 -9.45 -6.64 0.89
N SER A 48 -9.09 -6.76 -0.40
CA SER A 48 -8.13 -7.75 -0.88
C SER A 48 -6.73 -7.42 -0.37
N LEU A 49 -5.87 -8.42 -0.18
CA LEU A 49 -4.53 -8.27 0.36
C LEU A 49 -3.49 -8.97 -0.53
N TYR A 50 -2.35 -8.32 -0.71
CA TYR A 50 -1.11 -8.95 -1.18
C TYR A 50 0.10 -8.49 -0.34
N SER A 51 0.91 -9.40 0.16
CA SER A 51 2.16 -9.03 0.86
C SER A 51 3.30 -10.00 0.62
N VAL A 52 4.52 -9.47 0.57
CA VAL A 52 5.77 -10.25 0.65
C VAL A 52 6.47 -9.88 1.95
N VAL A 53 6.76 -10.88 2.78
CA VAL A 53 7.37 -10.71 4.12
C VAL A 53 8.67 -11.50 4.19
N GLN A 54 9.78 -10.81 4.45
CA GLN A 54 11.10 -11.42 4.63
C GLN A 54 11.35 -11.80 6.09
N PRO A 55 12.11 -12.87 6.37
CA PRO A 55 12.57 -13.17 7.73
C PRO A 55 13.62 -12.14 8.20
N ASP A 56 13.83 -12.05 9.53
CA ASP A 56 14.70 -11.03 10.15
C ASP A 56 16.17 -11.08 9.68
N ASP A 57 16.64 -12.23 9.23
CA ASP A 57 18.00 -12.45 8.73
C ASP A 57 18.16 -12.18 7.22
N LEU A 58 17.10 -11.77 6.53
CA LEU A 58 17.13 -11.41 5.11
C LEU A 58 16.77 -9.94 4.89
N ALA A 59 17.64 -9.22 4.17
CA ALA A 59 17.48 -7.80 3.86
C ALA A 59 17.57 -7.50 2.34
N TRP A 60 16.82 -8.23 1.53
CA TRP A 60 16.85 -8.07 0.07
C TRP A 60 15.83 -7.04 -0.42
N HIS A 61 16.28 -5.81 -0.65
CA HIS A 61 15.42 -4.77 -1.22
C HIS A 61 15.30 -4.88 -2.75
N ILE A 62 14.09 -5.13 -3.26
CA ILE A 62 13.75 -5.07 -4.68
C ILE A 62 12.88 -3.83 -4.93
N PRO A 63 13.31 -2.84 -5.74
CA PRO A 63 12.48 -1.67 -6.02
C PRO A 63 11.10 -2.05 -6.59
N SER A 64 10.03 -1.38 -6.18
CA SER A 64 8.64 -1.69 -6.58
C SER A 64 8.46 -1.76 -8.10
N ILE A 65 9.19 -0.95 -8.89
CA ILE A 65 9.12 -1.00 -10.37
C ILE A 65 9.65 -2.31 -10.99
N ARG A 66 10.31 -3.16 -10.20
CA ARG A 66 10.77 -4.50 -10.59
C ARG A 66 9.93 -5.64 -10.00
N TYR A 67 8.86 -5.31 -9.27
CA TYR A 67 7.83 -6.29 -8.89
C TYR A 67 6.96 -6.61 -10.11
N ASP A 68 7.51 -7.39 -11.03
CA ASP A 68 6.81 -7.79 -12.25
C ASP A 68 5.80 -8.91 -11.94
N PRO A 69 4.50 -8.74 -12.26
CA PRO A 69 3.49 -9.80 -12.12
C PRO A 69 3.81 -11.06 -12.95
N SER A 70 4.71 -10.98 -13.93
CA SER A 70 5.26 -12.14 -14.63
C SER A 70 5.97 -13.14 -13.72
N HIS A 71 6.52 -12.67 -12.61
CA HIS A 71 7.31 -13.48 -11.67
C HIS A 71 6.49 -14.08 -10.53
N SER A 72 5.21 -13.72 -10.38
CA SER A 72 4.36 -14.27 -9.32
C SER A 72 2.92 -14.43 -9.78
N HIS A 73 2.43 -15.67 -9.72
CA HIS A 73 1.02 -15.97 -9.95
C HIS A 73 0.11 -15.29 -8.93
N ARG A 74 0.51 -15.21 -7.65
CA ARG A 74 -0.28 -14.57 -6.60
C ARG A 74 -0.40 -13.06 -6.80
N LEU A 75 0.70 -12.40 -7.18
CA LEU A 75 0.69 -10.96 -7.50
C LEU A 75 -0.22 -10.69 -8.68
N ARG A 76 -0.12 -11.49 -9.75
CA ARG A 76 -0.99 -11.37 -10.92
C ARG A 76 -2.46 -11.53 -10.55
N GLN A 77 -2.82 -12.62 -9.85
CA GLN A 77 -4.19 -12.87 -9.42
C GLN A 77 -4.76 -11.71 -8.58
N PHE A 78 -3.95 -11.15 -7.68
CA PHE A 78 -4.36 -9.99 -6.89
C PHE A 78 -4.63 -8.76 -7.76
N LEU A 79 -3.72 -8.45 -8.68
CA LEU A 79 -3.84 -7.26 -9.55
C LEU A 79 -5.00 -7.39 -10.55
N ASP A 80 -5.25 -8.58 -11.08
CA ASP A 80 -6.37 -8.86 -11.99
C ASP A 80 -7.73 -8.76 -11.27
N HIS A 81 -7.75 -8.96 -9.95
CA HIS A 81 -8.96 -8.97 -9.13
C HIS A 81 -9.42 -7.58 -8.67
N ILE A 82 -8.49 -6.65 -8.47
CA ILE A 82 -8.78 -5.33 -7.87
C ILE A 82 -8.92 -4.23 -8.92
N ALA A 83 -9.72 -3.21 -8.60
CA ALA A 83 -9.87 -1.99 -9.38
C ALA A 83 -8.86 -0.90 -9.00
N VAL A 84 -8.49 -0.84 -7.71
CA VAL A 84 -7.60 0.17 -7.13
C VAL A 84 -6.74 -0.46 -6.03
N ALA A 85 -5.49 0.01 -5.88
CA ALA A 85 -4.57 -0.46 -4.83
C ALA A 85 -4.10 0.66 -3.88
N VAL A 86 -3.86 0.29 -2.63
CA VAL A 86 -3.14 1.10 -1.63
C VAL A 86 -1.91 0.30 -1.16
N SER A 87 -0.70 0.83 -1.35
CA SER A 87 0.55 0.15 -1.00
C SER A 87 1.27 0.83 0.17
N PHE A 88 1.60 0.05 1.21
CA PHE A 88 2.39 0.50 2.34
C PHE A 88 3.88 0.23 2.12
N HIS A 89 4.69 1.26 2.34
CA HIS A 89 6.15 1.24 2.24
C HIS A 89 6.77 2.00 3.41
N GLY A 90 8.04 1.71 3.66
CA GLY A 90 8.90 2.42 4.59
C GLY A 90 10.11 3.03 3.90
N PHE A 91 10.57 4.18 4.38
CA PHE A 91 11.82 4.78 3.91
C PHE A 91 12.74 5.17 5.06
N GLY A 92 14.04 5.30 4.75
CA GLY A 92 15.07 5.81 5.65
C GLY A 92 15.62 7.16 5.19
N ARG A 93 15.10 8.26 5.74
CA ARG A 93 15.59 9.64 5.54
C ARG A 93 15.60 10.36 6.88
N LYS A 94 16.76 10.81 7.35
CA LYS A 94 16.94 11.38 8.70
C LYS A 94 16.25 12.74 8.86
N GLU A 95 16.09 13.44 7.75
CA GLU A 95 15.48 14.77 7.62
C GLU A 95 13.95 14.73 7.55
N LEU A 96 13.36 13.57 7.24
CA LEU A 96 11.90 13.36 7.15
C LEU A 96 11.41 12.48 8.30
N LYS A 97 11.73 12.87 9.54
CA LYS A 97 11.21 12.19 10.74
C LYS A 97 9.70 12.35 10.79
N GLU A 98 9.00 11.33 11.30
CA GLU A 98 7.54 11.35 11.50
C GLU A 98 6.75 11.88 10.30
N THR A 99 7.18 11.48 9.09
CA THR A 99 6.65 11.95 7.82
C THR A 99 6.04 10.79 7.07
N ILE A 100 4.89 11.04 6.44
CA ILE A 100 4.27 10.15 5.45
C ILE A 100 4.16 10.90 4.13
N LEU A 101 4.64 10.28 3.06
CA LEU A 101 4.45 10.75 1.69
C LEU A 101 3.35 9.91 1.03
N VAL A 102 2.29 10.55 0.57
CA VAL A 102 1.11 9.89 -0.03
C VAL A 102 1.09 10.13 -1.54
N GLY A 103 1.82 9.28 -2.25
CA GLY A 103 2.02 9.32 -3.69
C GLY A 103 1.03 8.46 -4.48
N GLY A 104 1.45 7.99 -5.65
CA GLY A 104 0.64 7.15 -6.53
C GLY A 104 -0.25 7.93 -7.50
N ARG A 105 -0.72 7.24 -8.54
CA ARG A 105 -1.47 7.84 -9.66
C ARG A 105 -2.94 8.13 -9.33
N ASN A 106 -3.54 7.47 -8.36
CA ASN A 106 -4.90 7.78 -7.92
C ASN A 106 -4.89 8.99 -7.01
N ARG A 107 -4.89 10.20 -7.61
CA ARG A 107 -4.72 11.45 -6.87
C ARG A 107 -5.89 11.79 -5.95
N ARG A 108 -7.11 11.43 -6.32
CA ARG A 108 -8.30 11.61 -5.47
C ARG A 108 -8.15 10.83 -4.17
N LEU A 109 -7.83 9.54 -4.28
CA LEU A 109 -7.68 8.66 -3.12
C LEU A 109 -6.44 9.03 -2.29
N ALA A 110 -5.34 9.45 -2.92
CA ALA A 110 -4.15 9.92 -2.23
C ALA A 110 -4.44 11.16 -1.36
N THR A 111 -5.22 12.12 -1.87
CA THR A 111 -5.63 13.29 -1.09
C THR A 111 -6.53 12.89 0.08
N ALA A 112 -7.56 12.04 -0.16
CA ALA A 112 -8.47 11.59 0.89
C ALA A 112 -7.75 10.83 2.02
N ILE A 113 -6.81 9.94 1.67
CA ILE A 113 -5.96 9.24 2.64
C ILE A 113 -5.08 10.23 3.41
N GLY A 114 -4.46 11.18 2.72
CA GLY A 114 -3.63 12.20 3.37
C GLY A 114 -4.40 13.03 4.39
N GLU A 115 -5.59 13.52 4.02
CA GLU A 115 -6.49 14.27 4.90
C GLU A 115 -6.93 13.43 6.11
N ALA A 116 -7.28 12.16 5.90
CA ALA A 116 -7.63 11.26 6.98
C ALA A 116 -6.46 11.05 7.97
N ILE A 117 -5.24 10.89 7.48
CA ILE A 117 -4.05 10.73 8.34
C ILE A 117 -3.78 12.02 9.14
N ILE A 118 -3.91 13.19 8.51
CA ILE A 118 -3.78 14.48 9.20
C ILE A 118 -4.80 14.61 10.34
N HIS A 119 -6.04 14.14 10.13
CA HIS A 119 -7.06 14.18 11.18
C HIS A 119 -6.81 13.21 12.34
N HIS A 120 -6.16 12.07 12.11
CA HIS A 120 -5.97 11.03 13.12
C HIS A 120 -4.59 11.06 13.79
N SER A 121 -3.65 11.86 13.30
CA SER A 121 -2.27 11.84 13.79
C SER A 121 -1.62 13.23 13.78
N SER A 122 -0.51 13.36 14.50
CA SER A 122 0.34 14.56 14.44
C SER A 122 1.47 14.45 13.40
N LEU A 123 1.37 13.49 12.47
CA LEU A 123 2.41 13.23 11.48
C LEU A 123 2.48 14.34 10.42
N HIS A 124 3.67 14.58 9.89
CA HIS A 124 3.84 15.44 8.73
C HIS A 124 3.43 14.68 7.46
N VAL A 125 2.32 15.08 6.83
CA VAL A 125 1.81 14.42 5.62
C VAL A 125 2.07 15.27 4.39
N VAL A 126 2.72 14.67 3.38
CA VAL A 126 2.91 15.29 2.06
C VAL A 126 2.09 14.53 1.04
N THR A 127 1.15 15.21 0.38
CA THR A 127 0.37 14.62 -0.72
C THR A 127 0.84 15.10 -2.08
N ASP A 128 1.36 16.32 -2.22
CA ASP A 128 1.85 16.84 -3.50
C ASP A 128 3.10 16.09 -4.01
N PRO A 129 3.03 15.37 -5.16
CA PRO A 129 4.21 14.70 -5.73
C PRO A 129 5.32 15.67 -6.13
N GLY A 130 5.02 16.95 -6.40
CA GLY A 130 6.02 17.99 -6.67
C GLY A 130 6.98 18.19 -5.50
N SER A 131 6.45 18.12 -4.29
CA SER A 131 7.16 18.32 -3.02
C SER A 131 7.86 17.07 -2.48
N MET A 132 7.65 15.89 -3.09
CA MET A 132 8.24 14.63 -2.64
C MET A 132 9.65 14.39 -3.22
N PRO A 133 10.55 13.73 -2.46
CA PRO A 133 11.84 13.27 -2.98
C PRO A 133 11.70 12.37 -4.21
N ARG A 134 12.71 12.42 -5.09
CA ARG A 134 12.79 11.53 -6.24
C ARG A 134 12.83 10.07 -5.78
N GLY A 135 12.03 9.23 -6.43
CA GLY A 135 11.95 7.79 -6.14
C GLY A 135 10.85 7.40 -5.14
N LEU A 136 10.35 8.32 -4.32
CA LEU A 136 9.33 8.03 -3.29
C LEU A 136 7.90 8.41 -3.71
N LYS A 137 7.73 8.91 -4.93
CA LYS A 137 6.43 9.44 -5.41
C LYS A 137 5.42 8.35 -5.76
N GLY A 138 5.87 7.11 -5.98
CA GLY A 138 5.02 6.01 -6.42
C GLY A 138 4.33 6.22 -7.78
N MET A 139 4.80 7.13 -8.65
CA MET A 139 4.07 7.51 -9.90
C MET A 139 4.35 6.61 -11.11
N HIS A 140 5.36 5.74 -11.04
CA HIS A 140 5.83 5.00 -12.21
C HIS A 140 4.76 4.02 -12.72
N PRO A 141 4.49 3.93 -14.03
CA PRO A 141 3.43 3.08 -14.58
C PRO A 141 3.69 1.58 -14.38
N LYS A 142 4.95 1.16 -14.23
CA LYS A 142 5.29 -0.24 -13.89
C LYS A 142 5.25 -0.56 -12.39
N ASN A 143 4.96 0.40 -11.52
CA ASN A 143 4.81 0.10 -10.10
C ASN A 143 3.50 -0.69 -9.90
N PRO A 144 3.50 -1.86 -9.24
CA PRO A 144 2.29 -2.69 -9.05
C PRO A 144 1.09 -1.92 -8.53
N VAL A 145 1.29 -0.95 -7.64
CA VAL A 145 0.21 -0.14 -7.09
C VAL A 145 -0.57 0.65 -8.17
N ASN A 146 0.03 0.88 -9.34
CA ASN A 146 -0.56 1.62 -10.45
C ASN A 146 -1.03 0.75 -11.62
N LEU A 147 -0.89 -0.57 -11.52
CA LEU A 147 -1.35 -1.51 -12.55
C LEU A 147 -2.88 -1.70 -12.59
N PRO A 148 -3.62 -1.62 -11.46
CA PRO A 148 -5.08 -1.64 -11.52
C PRO A 148 -5.65 -0.50 -12.36
N LYS A 149 -6.85 -0.69 -12.91
CA LYS A 149 -7.49 0.25 -13.86
C LYS A 149 -7.65 1.67 -13.31
N ASP A 150 -7.91 1.80 -12.01
CA ASP A 150 -8.10 3.09 -11.34
C ASP A 150 -6.80 3.60 -10.70
N GLY A 151 -5.66 2.96 -11.02
CA GLY A 151 -4.35 3.22 -10.44
C GLY A 151 -4.30 2.86 -8.95
N GLY A 152 -3.47 3.58 -8.21
CA GLY A 152 -3.41 3.40 -6.76
C GLY A 152 -2.64 4.48 -6.02
N VAL A 153 -2.50 4.26 -4.71
CA VAL A 153 -1.88 5.17 -3.76
C VAL A 153 -0.70 4.48 -3.09
N GLN A 154 0.45 5.17 -3.03
CA GLN A 154 1.63 4.68 -2.33
C GLN A 154 1.84 5.50 -1.05
N LEU A 155 1.87 4.83 0.10
CA LEU A 155 2.25 5.43 1.38
C LEU A 155 3.71 5.07 1.66
N GLU A 156 4.57 6.08 1.63
CA GLU A 156 5.96 5.98 2.06
C GLU A 156 6.05 6.53 3.49
N MET A 157 6.38 5.68 4.45
CA MET A 157 6.35 6.02 5.88
C MET A 157 7.76 6.02 6.49
N SER A 158 8.14 7.11 7.14
CA SER A 158 9.41 7.13 7.87
C SER A 158 9.40 6.13 9.03
N ALA A 159 10.58 5.78 9.56
CA ALA A 159 10.65 4.90 10.74
C ALA A 159 9.85 5.44 11.94
N GLY A 160 9.81 6.76 12.13
CA GLY A 160 9.00 7.39 13.19
C GLY A 160 7.50 7.21 12.96
N ALA A 161 7.04 7.40 11.72
CA ALA A 161 5.63 7.20 11.35
C ALA A 161 5.18 5.74 11.49
N ARG A 162 6.10 4.78 11.45
CA ARG A 162 5.85 3.35 11.66
C ARG A 162 5.96 2.90 13.13
N SER A 163 6.25 3.80 14.06
CA SER A 163 6.23 3.44 15.48
C SER A 163 4.83 3.01 15.91
N PRO A 164 4.67 2.10 16.91
CA PRO A 164 3.36 1.54 17.26
C PRO A 164 2.27 2.58 17.54
N HIS A 165 2.63 3.70 18.18
CA HIS A 165 1.71 4.80 18.47
C HIS A 165 1.17 5.46 17.19
N HIS A 166 2.05 5.80 16.25
CA HIS A 166 1.68 6.46 15.00
C HIS A 166 1.03 5.49 14.01
N LEU A 167 1.54 4.26 13.92
CA LEU A 167 1.06 3.26 12.96
C LEU A 167 -0.41 2.92 13.17
N SER A 168 -0.85 2.80 14.42
CA SER A 168 -2.26 2.55 14.76
C SER A 168 -3.18 3.64 14.20
N ALA A 169 -2.79 4.92 14.32
CA ALA A 169 -3.55 6.04 13.77
C ALA A 169 -3.60 6.03 12.24
N VAL A 170 -2.49 5.67 11.59
CA VAL A 170 -2.41 5.52 10.13
C VAL A 170 -3.33 4.40 9.64
N ILE A 171 -3.34 3.24 10.33
CA ILE A 171 -4.20 2.10 10.00
C ILE A 171 -5.67 2.52 10.08
N VAL A 172 -6.09 3.18 11.17
CA VAL A 172 -7.46 3.68 11.33
C VAL A 172 -7.83 4.66 10.21
N ALA A 173 -6.96 5.64 9.92
CA ALA A 173 -7.19 6.62 8.87
C ALA A 173 -7.36 5.95 7.50
N VAL A 174 -6.44 5.09 7.09
CA VAL A 174 -6.50 4.39 5.79
C VAL A 174 -7.72 3.47 5.71
N ALA A 175 -8.02 2.73 6.79
CA ALA A 175 -9.18 1.85 6.84
C ALA A 175 -10.50 2.62 6.67
N SER A 176 -10.63 3.80 7.29
CA SER A 176 -11.83 4.64 7.17
C SER A 176 -12.09 5.07 5.72
N VAL A 177 -11.05 5.45 4.99
CA VAL A 177 -11.17 5.88 3.59
C VAL A 177 -11.49 4.68 2.69
N ILE A 178 -10.82 3.54 2.89
CA ILE A 178 -11.09 2.32 2.12
C ILE A 178 -12.51 1.81 2.32
N ALA A 179 -13.04 1.85 3.54
CA ALA A 179 -14.44 1.51 3.81
C ALA A 179 -15.43 2.42 3.05
N GLY A 180 -15.14 3.73 2.98
CA GLY A 180 -15.91 4.69 2.18
C GLY A 180 -15.86 4.43 0.67
N GLU A 181 -14.71 3.99 0.14
CA GLU A 181 -14.57 3.62 -1.27
C GLU A 181 -15.37 2.36 -1.62
N MET A 182 -15.37 1.35 -0.74
CA MET A 182 -16.08 0.10 -0.98
C MET A 182 -17.60 0.25 -0.94
N THR A 183 -18.12 1.08 -0.04
CA THR A 183 -19.56 1.42 -0.01
C THR A 183 -19.98 2.17 -1.28
N SER A 184 -19.19 3.17 -1.70
CA SER A 184 -19.42 3.93 -2.93
C SER A 184 -19.33 3.10 -4.22
N SER A 185 -18.63 1.97 -4.20
CA SER A 185 -18.56 1.03 -5.33
C SER A 185 -19.76 0.08 -5.37
N ALA A 186 -20.29 -0.34 -4.22
CA ALA A 186 -21.47 -1.20 -4.15
C ALA A 186 -22.70 -0.49 -4.73
N ASP A 187 -22.88 0.80 -4.41
CA ASP A 187 -24.00 1.62 -4.89
C ASP A 187 -24.00 1.84 -6.41
N ARG A 188 -22.83 1.80 -7.07
CA ARG A 188 -22.73 1.95 -8.54
C ARG A 188 -23.04 0.66 -9.29
N GLY A 189 -22.83 -0.50 -8.66
CA GLY A 189 -23.14 -1.81 -9.25
C GLY A 189 -24.65 -2.11 -9.30
N GLY A 190 -25.44 -1.50 -8.41
CA GLY A 190 -26.90 -1.72 -8.31
C GLY A 190 -27.76 -0.87 -9.25
N ARG A 191 -27.19 0.02 -10.07
CA ARG A 191 -27.94 0.91 -10.99
C ARG A 191 -27.99 0.44 -12.46
N LEU A 192 -27.60 -0.80 -12.74
CA LEU A 192 -27.62 -1.39 -14.07
C LEU A 192 -28.58 -2.57 -14.16
N GLU A 193 -29.79 -2.43 -13.60
CA GLU A 193 -30.94 -3.29 -13.91
C GLU A 193 -32.23 -2.47 -13.88
N THR A 194 -32.49 -1.68 -14.93
CA THR A 194 -33.84 -1.24 -15.36
C THR A 194 -33.84 -1.01 -16.86
#